data_AF-A0A8T0A127-F1
#
_entry.id   AF-A0A8T0A127-F1
#
_cell.length_a   1.000
_cell.length_b   1.000
_cell.length_c   1.000
_cell.angle_alpha   90.00
_cell.angle_beta   90.00
_cell.angle_gamma   90.00
#
_symmetry.space_group_name_H-M   'P 1'
#
loop_
_entity.id
_entity.type
_entity.pdbx_description
1 polymer ?
#
loop_
_entity_poly.entity_id
_entity_poly.type
_entity_poly.pdbx_seq_one_letter_code
_entity_poly.pdbx_strand_id
1 'polypeptide(L)'
;QLSCKILNSKFEATLHISRLISSLLELNEFFNSNKNKIINSFSSSNSTTITSDRSLQITNINSHFIDINNEPIQFINYMVKIIKSYQRIWDAFYEFPDEYLSKFSKLNDLLSSPENVLSFYEHFNPNPLPMNDNERIIYFEEASRLPITKLHPRNIKAIIVSRLLTIGIFKSLSFFKKLPPEDKEALICELAGPVGLFILGYISHRYGANTAFGSDGLAVIDAYKARDIFKKDNNLMQMAEKTFSCNVIPFNNIFPQIENEEFAVLVPILCSYPVVSSLSDYSKELLYTEQSFYTKIFLKHLQFQLGDVKGATRYAECMRLIDQAFICNRKYFLFVAYLETFLG
;
A
#
# COMPACT_ATOMS: atom_id res chain seq x y z
N GLN A 1 38.95 -10.89 26.28
CA GLN A 1 38.09 -9.96 27.04
C GLN A 1 37.24 -9.21 26.03
N LEU A 2 36.23 -9.85 25.44
CA LEU A 2 34.91 -10.12 26.01
C LEU A 2 34.15 -8.84 26.36
N SER A 3 33.14 -8.57 25.53
CA SER A 3 31.85 -7.96 25.89
C SER A 3 31.88 -6.62 26.61
N CYS A 4 31.59 -5.53 25.88
CA CYS A 4 30.64 -4.55 26.38
C CYS A 4 30.10 -3.64 25.26
N LYS A 5 28.76 -3.63 25.18
CA LYS A 5 27.86 -2.71 24.46
C LYS A 5 27.58 -3.02 22.99
N ILE A 6 26.80 -4.10 22.84
CA ILE A 6 25.62 -4.18 21.96
C ILE A 6 24.93 -2.80 21.96
N LEU A 7 25.23 -1.99 20.93
CA LEU A 7 24.63 -0.69 20.70
C LEU A 7 23.29 -0.90 19.99
N ASN A 8 22.24 -1.09 20.79
CA ASN A 8 20.95 -0.38 20.76
C ASN A 8 20.24 0.01 19.43
N SER A 9 20.55 -0.51 18.24
CA SER A 9 19.89 -0.06 16.99
C SER A 9 18.46 -0.60 16.77
N LYS A 10 17.91 -1.38 17.71
CA LYS A 10 16.44 -1.49 17.85
C LYS A 10 15.78 -0.14 18.14
N PHE A 11 16.55 0.88 18.56
CA PHE A 11 16.13 2.28 18.71
C PHE A 11 16.09 3.05 17.37
N GLU A 12 16.77 2.58 16.31
CA GLU A 12 16.75 3.18 14.95
C GLU A 12 15.60 2.65 14.08
N ALA A 13 15.11 1.44 14.36
CA ALA A 13 13.84 0.95 13.81
C ALA A 13 12.66 1.85 14.26
N THR A 14 12.76 2.45 15.45
CA THR A 14 11.84 3.46 16.01
C THR A 14 11.94 4.82 15.30
N LEU A 15 13.03 5.12 14.57
CA LEU A 15 13.23 6.40 13.85
C LEU A 15 12.53 6.41 12.47
N HIS A 16 12.38 5.27 11.82
CA HIS A 16 11.81 5.21 10.47
C HIS A 16 10.28 5.15 10.43
N ILE A 17 9.65 4.60 11.47
CA ILE A 17 8.19 4.69 11.67
C ILE A 17 7.83 6.07 12.26
N SER A 18 8.72 6.68 13.04
CA SER A 18 8.62 8.09 13.51
C SER A 18 8.71 9.12 12.36
N ARG A 19 9.46 8.83 11.28
CA ARG A 19 9.42 9.60 10.01
C ARG A 19 8.14 9.40 9.21
N LEU A 20 7.53 8.21 9.24
CA LEU A 20 6.24 7.93 8.59
C LEU A 20 5.13 8.88 9.09
N ILE A 21 5.22 9.32 10.37
CA ILE A 21 4.32 10.27 11.02
C ILE A 21 4.85 11.72 10.96
N SER A 22 6.17 11.95 10.99
CA SER A 22 6.71 13.33 10.87
C SER A 22 6.52 13.94 9.46
N SER A 23 6.51 13.13 8.38
CA SER A 23 6.28 13.62 7.01
C SER A 23 4.81 13.74 6.60
N LEU A 24 3.88 13.09 7.32
CA LEU A 24 2.45 13.45 7.22
C LEU A 24 2.20 14.85 7.84
N LEU A 25 3.07 15.31 8.74
CA LEU A 25 3.03 16.63 9.37
C LEU A 25 3.68 17.77 8.54
N GLU A 26 4.47 17.48 7.49
CA GLU A 26 5.00 18.50 6.54
C GLU A 26 4.06 18.81 5.36
N LEU A 27 2.95 18.07 5.19
CA LEU A 27 1.95 18.38 4.16
C LEU A 27 1.36 19.79 4.34
N ASN A 28 1.30 20.31 5.56
CA ASN A 28 0.81 21.66 5.82
C ASN A 28 1.78 22.74 5.30
N GLU A 29 3.10 22.53 5.41
CA GLU A 29 4.11 23.41 4.79
C GLU A 29 4.17 23.25 3.26
N PHE A 30 4.00 22.02 2.76
CA PHE A 30 3.93 21.74 1.32
C PHE A 30 2.69 22.38 0.67
N PHE A 31 1.50 22.26 1.27
CA PHE A 31 0.29 22.90 0.76
C PHE A 31 0.33 24.41 0.95
N ASN A 32 0.85 24.94 2.07
CA ASN A 32 0.97 26.40 2.24
C ASN A 32 2.00 27.04 1.29
N SER A 33 3.08 26.34 0.95
CA SER A 33 4.07 26.83 -0.03
C SER A 33 3.61 26.71 -1.49
N ASN A 34 2.74 25.74 -1.81
CA ASN A 34 2.21 25.56 -3.17
C ASN A 34 0.83 26.17 -3.42
N LYS A 35 0.08 26.56 -2.38
CA LYS A 35 -1.19 27.28 -2.51
C LYS A 35 -1.04 28.55 -3.35
N ASN A 36 0.07 29.28 -3.19
CA ASN A 36 0.36 30.48 -3.97
C ASN A 36 0.87 30.21 -5.41
N LYS A 37 1.41 29.01 -5.70
CA LYS A 37 1.85 28.63 -7.06
C LYS A 37 0.71 28.07 -7.91
N ILE A 38 -0.22 27.36 -7.29
CA ILE A 38 -1.39 26.77 -7.97
C ILE A 38 -2.45 27.86 -8.25
N ILE A 39 -2.65 28.81 -7.32
CA ILE A 39 -3.55 29.96 -7.55
C ILE A 39 -3.04 30.88 -8.68
N ASN A 40 -1.72 30.99 -8.85
CA ASN A 40 -1.12 31.81 -9.91
C ASN A 40 -1.00 31.10 -11.27
N SER A 41 -1.25 29.79 -11.35
CA SER A 41 -1.27 29.04 -12.62
C SER A 41 -2.68 28.79 -13.17
N PHE A 42 -3.72 29.09 -12.39
CA PHE A 42 -5.13 28.95 -12.81
C PHE A 42 -5.91 30.27 -12.92
N SER A 43 -5.27 31.42 -12.68
CA SER A 43 -5.88 32.74 -12.91
C SER A 43 -5.85 33.17 -14.38
N SER A 44 -6.37 32.32 -15.27
CA SER A 44 -6.82 32.74 -16.61
C SER A 44 -7.85 31.79 -17.22
N SER A 45 -9.01 31.61 -16.59
CA SER A 45 -10.24 31.30 -17.34
C SER A 45 -11.49 31.48 -16.49
N ASN A 46 -12.27 32.47 -16.88
CA ASN A 46 -13.66 32.81 -16.57
C ASN A 46 -14.44 31.91 -15.59
N SER A 47 -14.85 32.56 -14.51
CA SER A 47 -15.83 32.14 -13.51
C SER A 47 -17.14 31.64 -14.13
N THR A 48 -17.48 30.39 -13.85
CA THR A 48 -18.89 29.97 -13.74
C THR A 48 -19.07 29.45 -12.32
N THR A 49 -19.88 30.17 -11.54
CA THR A 49 -20.17 29.88 -10.14
C THR A 49 -20.97 28.58 -10.05
N ILE A 50 -20.30 27.47 -9.70
CA ILE A 50 -20.97 26.24 -9.27
C ILE A 50 -21.01 26.29 -7.73
N THR A 51 -22.19 26.56 -7.20
CA THR A 51 -22.50 26.46 -5.78
C THR A 51 -22.30 25.01 -5.31
N SER A 52 -21.32 24.80 -4.45
CA SER A 52 -20.99 23.52 -3.83
C SER A 52 -21.95 23.21 -2.69
N ASP A 53 -23.02 22.50 -2.99
CA ASP A 53 -23.84 21.78 -2.01
C ASP A 53 -23.86 20.30 -2.43
N ARG A 54 -22.75 19.61 -2.17
CA ARG A 54 -22.68 18.14 -2.21
C ARG A 54 -22.20 17.66 -0.85
N SER A 55 -23.14 17.56 0.07
CA SER A 55 -22.99 16.70 1.23
C SER A 55 -22.67 15.28 0.73
N LEU A 56 -21.48 14.79 1.08
CA LEU A 56 -21.03 13.43 0.80
C LEU A 56 -22.01 12.44 1.42
N GLN A 57 -22.94 11.92 0.62
CA GLN A 57 -23.74 10.77 1.02
C GLN A 57 -22.80 9.57 1.08
N ILE A 58 -22.41 9.20 2.30
CA ILE A 58 -21.64 8.00 2.58
C ILE A 58 -22.51 6.80 2.16
N THR A 59 -22.19 6.18 1.04
CA THR A 59 -22.68 4.83 0.74
C THR A 59 -22.13 3.91 1.80
N ASN A 60 -22.99 3.60 2.76
CA ASN A 60 -22.69 2.78 3.91
C ASN A 60 -22.35 1.36 3.41
N ILE A 61 -21.07 1.05 3.27
CA ILE A 61 -20.59 -0.34 3.34
C ILE A 61 -20.66 -0.74 4.83
N ASN A 62 -21.84 -0.56 5.44
CA ASN A 62 -22.11 -0.96 6.80
C ASN A 62 -22.37 -2.45 6.77
N SER A 63 -21.32 -3.20 7.09
CA SER A 63 -21.35 -4.31 8.05
C SER A 63 -22.67 -5.09 8.17
N HIS A 64 -23.16 -5.68 7.08
CA HIS A 64 -23.63 -7.04 7.24
C HIS A 64 -22.41 -7.84 7.62
N PHE A 65 -22.24 -8.06 8.93
CA PHE A 65 -21.46 -9.15 9.45
C PHE A 65 -22.03 -10.39 8.78
N ILE A 66 -21.46 -10.75 7.63
CA ILE A 66 -21.63 -12.07 7.06
C ILE A 66 -21.25 -13.01 8.21
N ASP A 67 -22.14 -13.93 8.57
CA ASP A 67 -21.76 -15.01 9.46
C ASP A 67 -20.77 -15.88 8.69
N ILE A 68 -19.50 -15.48 8.75
CA ILE A 68 -18.39 -15.98 7.93
C ILE A 68 -18.15 -17.48 8.18
N ASN A 69 -18.78 -18.03 9.22
CA ASN A 69 -18.68 -19.42 9.59
C ASN A 69 -19.39 -20.38 8.61
N ASN A 70 -20.34 -19.90 7.79
CA ASN A 70 -21.15 -20.79 6.95
C ASN A 70 -20.95 -20.64 5.44
N GLU A 71 -20.37 -19.56 4.93
CA GLU A 71 -20.18 -19.40 3.47
C GLU A 71 -18.81 -18.79 3.09
N PRO A 72 -17.76 -19.62 2.94
CA PRO A 72 -16.45 -19.19 2.45
C PRO A 72 -16.51 -18.35 1.17
N ILE A 73 -17.44 -18.68 0.26
CA ILE A 73 -17.64 -17.96 -1.01
C ILE A 73 -18.08 -16.51 -0.77
N GLN A 74 -18.96 -16.25 0.21
CA GLN A 74 -19.40 -14.88 0.52
C GLN A 74 -18.23 -14.03 1.03
N PHE A 75 -17.36 -14.61 1.87
CA PHE A 75 -16.15 -13.93 2.32
C PHE A 75 -15.20 -13.61 1.16
N ILE A 76 -14.96 -14.58 0.27
CA ILE A 76 -14.09 -14.39 -0.89
C ILE A 76 -14.65 -13.27 -1.78
N ASN A 77 -15.95 -13.29 -2.08
CA ASN A 77 -16.61 -12.25 -2.88
C ASN A 77 -16.50 -10.87 -2.22
N TYR A 78 -16.64 -10.80 -0.89
CA TYR A 78 -16.44 -9.58 -0.13
C TYR A 78 -15.00 -9.05 -0.26
N MET A 79 -14.00 -9.92 -0.10
CA MET A 79 -12.59 -9.53 -0.25
C MET A 79 -12.25 -9.13 -1.67
N VAL A 80 -12.78 -9.83 -2.69
CA VAL A 80 -12.63 -9.43 -4.10
C VAL A 80 -13.20 -8.02 -4.33
N LYS A 81 -14.34 -7.68 -3.72
CA LYS A 81 -14.90 -6.32 -3.78
C LYS A 81 -13.95 -5.30 -3.16
N ILE A 82 -13.37 -5.59 -1.99
CA ILE A 82 -12.37 -4.72 -1.34
C ILE A 82 -11.16 -4.47 -2.25
N ILE A 83 -10.61 -5.53 -2.87
CA ILE A 83 -9.45 -5.40 -3.75
C ILE A 83 -9.80 -4.60 -5.01
N LYS A 84 -11.00 -4.79 -5.58
CA LYS A 84 -11.48 -3.95 -6.70
C LYS A 84 -11.64 -2.48 -6.31
N SER A 85 -12.16 -2.20 -5.11
CA SER A 85 -12.25 -0.83 -4.58
C SER A 85 -10.87 -0.22 -4.36
N TYR A 86 -9.93 -0.98 -3.81
CA TYR A 86 -8.52 -0.57 -3.68
C TYR A 86 -7.96 -0.21 -5.06
N GLN A 87 -8.07 -1.11 -6.02
CA GLN A 87 -7.52 -0.94 -7.36
C GLN A 87 -8.12 0.28 -8.06
N ARG A 88 -9.44 0.47 -8.00
CA ARG A 88 -10.07 1.63 -8.62
C ARG A 88 -9.54 2.97 -8.08
N ILE A 89 -9.38 3.07 -6.76
CA ILE A 89 -8.85 4.29 -6.15
C ILE A 89 -7.36 4.45 -6.45
N TRP A 90 -6.60 3.36 -6.39
CA TRP A 90 -5.18 3.33 -6.74
C TRP A 90 -4.98 3.78 -8.19
N ASP A 91 -5.80 3.29 -9.11
CA ASP A 91 -5.65 3.57 -10.52
C ASP A 91 -5.87 5.06 -10.81
N ALA A 92 -6.77 5.68 -10.05
CA ALA A 92 -7.11 7.10 -10.10
C ALA A 92 -6.52 7.89 -8.92
N PHE A 93 -5.36 7.51 -8.38
CA PHE A 93 -4.81 8.14 -7.16
C PHE A 93 -4.57 9.66 -7.29
N TYR A 94 -4.43 10.17 -8.51
CA TYR A 94 -4.26 11.60 -8.77
C TYR A 94 -5.56 12.40 -8.52
N GLU A 95 -6.72 11.75 -8.68
CA GLU A 95 -8.05 12.32 -8.39
C GLU A 95 -8.34 12.37 -6.89
N PHE A 96 -7.47 11.77 -6.07
CA PHE A 96 -7.65 11.72 -4.63
C PHE A 96 -7.64 13.14 -4.02
N PRO A 97 -8.70 13.55 -3.29
CA PRO A 97 -8.82 14.92 -2.79
C PRO A 97 -7.70 15.29 -1.83
N ASP A 98 -7.04 16.42 -2.07
CA ASP A 98 -5.94 16.91 -1.23
C ASP A 98 -6.43 17.25 0.19
N GLU A 99 -7.69 17.68 0.33
CA GLU A 99 -8.33 17.93 1.62
C GLU A 99 -8.37 16.65 2.46
N TYR A 100 -8.63 15.49 1.84
CA TYR A 100 -8.62 14.22 2.55
C TYR A 100 -7.21 13.83 3.01
N LEU A 101 -6.19 14.10 2.20
CA LEU A 101 -4.78 13.84 2.57
C LEU A 101 -4.36 14.65 3.80
N SER A 102 -4.90 15.86 3.96
CA SER A 102 -4.63 16.75 5.08
C SER A 102 -5.56 16.56 6.30
N LYS A 103 -6.59 15.71 6.16
CA LYS A 103 -7.67 15.60 7.16
C LYS A 103 -7.21 15.07 8.51
N PHE A 104 -6.26 14.14 8.51
CA PHE A 104 -5.77 13.48 9.72
C PHE A 104 -4.35 13.94 10.02
N SER A 105 -4.16 14.56 11.18
CA SER A 105 -2.82 14.98 11.62
C SER A 105 -2.04 13.88 12.34
N LYS A 106 -2.75 12.86 12.84
CA LYS A 106 -2.17 11.73 13.58
C LYS A 106 -2.75 10.42 13.07
N LEU A 107 -1.94 9.36 13.14
CA LEU A 107 -2.36 8.01 12.78
C LEU A 107 -3.56 7.56 13.63
N ASN A 108 -3.56 7.84 14.93
CA ASN A 108 -4.66 7.45 15.82
C ASN A 108 -5.99 8.13 15.47
N ASP A 109 -5.98 9.34 14.92
CA ASP A 109 -7.19 10.01 14.43
C ASP A 109 -7.76 9.24 13.22
N LEU A 110 -6.88 8.83 12.30
CA LEU A 110 -7.25 8.03 11.12
C LEU A 110 -7.77 6.64 11.51
N LEU A 111 -7.14 5.97 12.48
CA LEU A 111 -7.53 4.63 12.93
C LEU A 111 -8.85 4.65 13.71
N SER A 112 -9.09 5.70 14.50
CA SER A 112 -10.32 5.86 15.30
C SER A 112 -11.49 6.40 14.48
N SER A 113 -11.22 7.07 13.36
CA SER A 113 -12.26 7.57 12.45
C SER A 113 -13.18 6.41 11.99
N PRO A 114 -14.50 6.61 11.92
CA PRO A 114 -15.40 5.61 11.32
C PRO A 114 -15.23 5.52 9.79
N GLU A 115 -14.62 6.52 9.15
CA GLU A 115 -14.48 6.59 7.70
C GLU A 115 -13.50 5.54 7.18
N ASN A 116 -13.88 4.86 6.11
CA ASN A 116 -13.00 3.97 5.38
C ASN A 116 -12.79 4.52 3.97
N VAL A 117 -11.55 4.81 3.58
CA VAL A 117 -11.26 5.35 2.25
C VAL A 117 -11.82 4.49 1.12
N LEU A 118 -11.90 3.17 1.32
CA LEU A 118 -12.41 2.23 0.32
C LEU A 118 -13.91 2.39 0.06
N SER A 119 -14.68 3.01 0.96
CA SER A 119 -16.11 3.27 0.73
C SER A 119 -16.35 4.38 -0.29
N PHE A 120 -15.33 5.16 -0.65
CA PHE A 120 -15.44 6.25 -1.62
C PHE A 120 -15.05 5.84 -3.05
N TYR A 121 -14.80 4.55 -3.31
CA TYR A 121 -14.30 4.06 -4.61
C TYR A 121 -15.19 4.47 -5.80
N GLU A 122 -16.49 4.67 -5.59
CA GLU A 122 -17.44 5.06 -6.64
C GLU A 122 -17.21 6.48 -7.18
N HIS A 123 -16.56 7.35 -6.40
CA HIS A 123 -16.21 8.71 -6.80
C HIS A 123 -14.99 8.80 -7.72
N PHE A 124 -14.22 7.73 -7.84
CA PHE A 124 -13.00 7.69 -8.64
C PHE A 124 -13.30 7.19 -10.05
N ASN A 125 -12.64 7.75 -11.06
CA ASN A 125 -12.79 7.29 -12.43
C ASN A 125 -12.44 5.79 -12.53
N PRO A 126 -13.34 4.92 -13.04
CA PRO A 126 -13.05 3.49 -13.21
C PRO A 126 -12.01 3.21 -14.30
N ASN A 127 -11.77 4.16 -15.20
CA ASN A 127 -10.82 4.05 -16.32
C ASN A 127 -10.00 5.34 -16.42
N PRO A 128 -9.14 5.62 -15.44
CA PRO A 128 -8.24 6.76 -15.49
C PRO A 128 -7.30 6.61 -16.71
N LEU A 129 -7.07 7.70 -17.43
CA LEU A 129 -6.14 7.68 -18.55
C LEU A 129 -4.70 7.67 -18.00
N PRO A 130 -3.79 6.87 -18.59
CA PRO A 130 -2.39 6.94 -18.24
C PRO A 130 -1.81 8.31 -18.62
N MET A 131 -0.66 8.62 -18.04
CA MET A 131 0.07 9.84 -18.36
C MET A 131 0.40 9.88 -19.85
N ASN A 132 0.05 10.97 -20.52
CA ASN A 132 0.41 11.16 -21.93
C ASN A 132 1.90 11.48 -22.09
N ASP A 133 2.41 11.42 -23.32
CA ASP A 133 3.85 11.60 -23.58
C ASP A 133 4.39 12.96 -23.13
N ASN A 134 3.62 14.04 -23.28
CA ASN A 134 4.04 15.37 -22.84
C ASN A 134 4.15 15.46 -21.32
N GLU A 135 3.14 14.95 -20.60
CA GLU A 135 3.16 14.88 -19.14
C GLU A 135 4.33 14.03 -18.63
N ARG A 136 4.65 12.93 -19.33
CA ARG A 136 5.76 12.03 -19.00
C ARG A 136 7.12 12.71 -19.15
N ILE A 137 7.30 13.48 -20.22
CA ILE A 137 8.53 14.27 -20.44
C ILE A 137 8.70 15.28 -19.32
N ILE A 138 7.65 16.04 -18.98
CA ILE A 138 7.66 17.03 -17.88
C ILE A 138 8.01 16.35 -16.55
N TYR A 139 7.34 15.23 -16.23
CA TYR A 139 7.60 14.48 -15.01
C TYR A 139 9.07 14.06 -14.88
N PHE A 140 9.67 13.49 -15.93
CA PHE A 140 11.06 13.05 -15.87
C PHE A 140 12.05 14.22 -15.80
N GLU A 141 11.76 15.33 -16.49
CA GLU A 141 12.54 16.55 -16.38
C GLU A 141 12.55 17.08 -14.94
N GLU A 142 11.37 17.18 -14.31
CA GLU A 142 11.24 17.60 -12.92
C GLU A 142 11.91 16.62 -11.94
N ALA A 143 11.65 15.32 -12.11
CA ALA A 143 12.22 14.28 -11.25
C ALA A 143 13.75 14.20 -11.32
N SER A 144 14.34 14.53 -12.48
CA SER A 144 15.79 14.57 -12.68
C SER A 144 16.49 15.71 -11.92
N ARG A 145 15.76 16.81 -11.66
CA ARG A 145 16.27 18.00 -10.96
C ARG A 145 16.16 17.92 -9.44
N LEU A 146 15.39 16.97 -8.92
CA LEU A 146 15.20 16.83 -7.48
C LEU A 146 16.44 16.21 -6.80
N PRO A 147 16.81 16.68 -5.60
CA PRO A 147 17.77 15.99 -4.75
C PRO A 147 17.36 14.52 -4.55
N ILE A 148 18.33 13.63 -4.36
CA ILE A 148 18.02 12.20 -4.22
C ILE A 148 17.11 11.90 -3.03
N THR A 149 17.23 12.68 -1.96
CA THR A 149 16.42 12.63 -0.74
C THR A 149 15.02 13.19 -0.89
N LYS A 150 14.73 13.91 -1.99
CA LYS A 150 13.40 14.48 -2.25
C LYS A 150 12.67 13.63 -3.27
N LEU A 151 11.39 13.37 -3.00
CA LEU A 151 10.50 12.70 -3.92
C LEU A 151 9.68 13.73 -4.71
N HIS A 152 9.34 13.37 -5.94
CA HIS A 152 8.41 14.16 -6.73
C HIS A 152 7.04 14.21 -6.04
N PRO A 153 6.31 15.35 -6.02
CA PRO A 153 5.00 15.46 -5.37
C PRO A 153 4.01 14.35 -5.75
N ARG A 154 3.99 13.97 -7.04
CA ARG A 154 3.22 12.82 -7.55
C ARG A 154 3.54 11.51 -6.81
N ASN A 155 4.82 11.23 -6.59
CA ASN A 155 5.28 10.01 -5.91
C ASN A 155 4.89 10.06 -4.42
N ILE A 156 4.99 11.24 -3.80
CA ILE A 156 4.54 11.46 -2.42
C ILE A 156 3.03 11.16 -2.30
N LYS A 157 2.22 11.73 -3.19
CA LYS A 157 0.77 11.47 -3.23
C LYS A 157 0.46 9.98 -3.42
N ALA A 158 1.13 9.31 -4.35
CA ALA A 158 0.97 7.87 -4.56
C ALA A 158 1.31 7.05 -3.28
N ILE A 159 2.42 7.35 -2.60
CA ILE A 159 2.80 6.66 -1.37
C ILE A 159 1.73 6.86 -0.28
N ILE A 160 1.25 8.09 -0.09
CA ILE A 160 0.23 8.39 0.93
C ILE A 160 -1.08 7.67 0.61
N VAL A 161 -1.56 7.75 -0.63
CA VAL A 161 -2.78 7.06 -1.07
C VAL A 161 -2.63 5.55 -0.87
N SER A 162 -1.50 4.95 -1.26
CA SER A 162 -1.24 3.51 -1.04
C SER A 162 -1.35 3.11 0.43
N ARG A 163 -0.83 3.95 1.35
CA ARG A 163 -0.92 3.71 2.80
C ARG A 163 -2.35 3.87 3.31
N LEU A 164 -3.07 4.90 2.89
CA LEU A 164 -4.47 5.11 3.24
C LEU A 164 -5.33 3.92 2.79
N LEU A 165 -5.13 3.44 1.56
CA LEU A 165 -5.85 2.28 1.03
C LEU A 165 -5.52 1.00 1.80
N THR A 166 -4.25 0.81 2.17
CA THR A 166 -3.83 -0.32 3.00
C THR A 166 -4.52 -0.28 4.36
N ILE A 167 -4.55 0.88 5.02
CA ILE A 167 -5.29 1.07 6.28
C ILE A 167 -6.79 0.82 6.07
N GLY A 168 -7.34 1.24 4.92
CA GLY A 168 -8.71 0.94 4.52
C GLY A 168 -9.02 -0.56 4.48
N ILE A 169 -8.08 -1.39 4.01
CA ILE A 169 -8.21 -2.85 4.05
C ILE A 169 -8.28 -3.33 5.50
N PHE A 170 -7.36 -2.91 6.37
CA PHE A 170 -7.39 -3.28 7.79
C PHE A 170 -8.73 -2.91 8.44
N LYS A 171 -9.24 -1.70 8.20
CA LYS A 171 -10.52 -1.23 8.73
C LYS A 171 -11.73 -2.01 8.21
N SER A 172 -11.61 -2.66 7.05
CA SER A 172 -12.63 -3.55 6.51
C SER A 172 -12.63 -4.93 7.18
N LEU A 173 -11.54 -5.34 7.81
CA LEU A 173 -11.44 -6.65 8.48
C LEU A 173 -12.08 -6.61 9.88
N SER A 174 -12.92 -7.59 10.19
CA SER A 174 -13.68 -7.64 11.44
C SER A 174 -12.79 -7.71 12.68
N PHE A 175 -11.68 -8.44 12.62
CA PHE A 175 -10.76 -8.56 13.75
C PHE A 175 -10.12 -7.22 14.12
N PHE A 176 -9.86 -6.36 13.14
CA PHE A 176 -9.17 -5.11 13.38
C PHE A 176 -9.98 -4.22 14.32
N LYS A 177 -11.31 -4.23 14.20
CA LYS A 177 -12.21 -3.49 15.09
C LYS A 177 -12.14 -3.97 16.54
N LYS A 178 -11.83 -5.25 16.77
CA LYS A 178 -11.72 -5.88 18.09
C LYS A 178 -10.38 -5.65 18.78
N LEU A 179 -9.38 -5.11 18.08
CA LEU A 179 -8.06 -4.81 18.65
C LEU A 179 -8.11 -3.55 19.52
N PRO A 180 -7.35 -3.51 20.63
CA PRO A 180 -7.05 -2.29 21.36
C PRO A 180 -6.41 -1.21 20.46
N PRO A 181 -6.61 0.09 20.74
CA PRO A 181 -6.03 1.17 19.94
C PRO A 181 -4.51 1.08 19.74
N GLU A 182 -3.76 0.78 20.80
CA GLU A 182 -2.30 0.67 20.78
C GLU A 182 -1.84 -0.49 19.90
N ASP A 183 -2.56 -1.61 19.96
CA ASP A 183 -2.30 -2.79 19.14
C ASP A 183 -2.66 -2.56 17.67
N LYS A 184 -3.71 -1.76 17.37
CA LYS A 184 -4.01 -1.32 16.00
C LYS A 184 -2.87 -0.51 15.43
N GLU A 185 -2.36 0.45 16.19
CA GLU A 185 -1.23 1.30 15.78
C GLU A 185 0.01 0.44 15.52
N ALA A 186 0.39 -0.41 16.48
CA ALA A 186 1.54 -1.30 16.34
C ALA A 186 1.41 -2.24 15.12
N LEU A 187 0.22 -2.81 14.90
CA LEU A 187 -0.04 -3.68 13.75
C LEU A 187 0.11 -2.95 12.42
N ILE A 188 -0.45 -1.73 12.29
CA ILE A 188 -0.35 -0.92 11.08
C ILE A 188 1.10 -0.51 10.80
N CYS A 189 1.82 -0.08 11.84
CA CYS A 189 3.22 0.30 11.75
C CYS A 189 4.11 -0.81 11.16
N GLU A 190 3.83 -2.07 11.50
CA GLU A 190 4.61 -3.21 11.03
C GLU A 190 4.09 -3.80 9.70
N LEU A 191 2.77 -3.88 9.51
CA LEU A 191 2.17 -4.62 8.38
C LEU A 191 1.74 -3.76 7.20
N ALA A 192 1.54 -2.43 7.36
CA ALA A 192 1.11 -1.61 6.24
C ALA A 192 2.14 -1.56 5.09
N GLY A 193 3.43 -1.63 5.43
CA GLY A 193 4.54 -1.77 4.49
C GLY A 193 4.41 -3.01 3.60
N PRO A 194 4.55 -4.23 4.19
CA PRO A 194 4.42 -5.50 3.49
C PRO A 194 3.11 -5.64 2.71
N VAL A 195 1.96 -5.29 3.32
CA VAL A 195 0.65 -5.40 2.66
C VAL A 195 0.56 -4.49 1.43
N GLY A 196 1.00 -3.23 1.55
CA GLY A 196 0.99 -2.30 0.43
C GLY A 196 1.87 -2.78 -0.73
N LEU A 197 3.07 -3.29 -0.44
CA LEU A 197 3.98 -3.82 -1.47
C LEU A 197 3.48 -5.12 -2.10
N PHE A 198 2.80 -5.96 -1.32
CA PHE A 198 2.15 -7.18 -1.81
C PHE A 198 1.06 -6.87 -2.83
N ILE A 199 0.20 -5.90 -2.52
CA ILE A 199 -0.87 -5.46 -3.42
C ILE A 199 -0.32 -4.76 -4.66
N LEU A 200 0.66 -3.87 -4.50
CA LEU A 200 1.34 -3.25 -5.63
C LEU A 200 2.00 -4.30 -6.55
N GLY A 201 2.58 -5.34 -5.96
CA GLY A 201 3.16 -6.47 -6.66
C GLY A 201 2.15 -7.19 -7.55
N TYR A 202 1.00 -7.53 -6.98
CA TYR A 202 -0.11 -8.15 -7.70
C TYR A 202 -0.68 -7.26 -8.82
N ILE A 203 -0.95 -5.98 -8.52
CA ILE A 203 -1.47 -5.03 -9.53
C ILE A 203 -0.47 -4.88 -10.70
N SER A 204 0.83 -4.75 -10.40
CA SER A 204 1.87 -4.66 -11.42
C SER A 204 1.94 -5.93 -12.28
N HIS A 205 1.82 -7.10 -11.66
CA HIS A 205 1.72 -8.39 -12.36
C HIS A 205 0.50 -8.42 -13.31
N ARG A 206 -0.66 -7.93 -12.86
CA ARG A 206 -1.88 -7.86 -13.69
C ARG A 206 -1.73 -6.94 -14.90
N TYR A 207 -0.85 -5.94 -14.82
CA TYR A 207 -0.46 -5.11 -15.96
C TYR A 207 0.62 -5.73 -16.86
N GLY A 208 1.09 -6.94 -16.56
CA GLY A 208 2.16 -7.60 -17.31
C GLY A 208 3.55 -6.99 -17.06
N ALA A 209 3.72 -6.26 -15.95
CA ALA A 209 4.99 -5.63 -15.63
C ALA A 209 5.98 -6.62 -14.98
N ASN A 210 7.27 -6.29 -15.03
CA ASN A 210 8.35 -7.01 -14.33
C ASN A 210 8.90 -6.24 -13.11
N THR A 211 8.38 -5.05 -12.86
CA THR A 211 8.74 -4.15 -11.76
C THR A 211 7.49 -3.42 -11.28
N ALA A 212 7.54 -2.84 -10.08
CA ALA A 212 6.48 -2.00 -9.55
C ALA A 212 6.04 -0.94 -10.58
N PHE A 213 4.76 -0.97 -10.94
CA PHE A 213 4.17 -0.22 -12.04
C PHE A 213 2.88 0.47 -11.58
N GLY A 214 2.79 1.77 -11.84
CA GLY A 214 1.58 2.56 -11.58
C GLY A 214 0.57 2.44 -12.73
N SER A 215 -0.71 2.64 -12.42
CA SER A 215 -1.78 2.77 -13.41
C SER A 215 -1.56 3.92 -14.39
N ASP A 216 -0.75 4.91 -13.99
CA ASP A 216 -0.38 6.05 -14.81
C ASP A 216 0.62 5.72 -15.92
N GLY A 217 1.02 4.45 -16.03
CA GLY A 217 1.94 3.98 -17.05
C GLY A 217 3.41 4.18 -16.69
N LEU A 218 3.72 4.57 -15.44
CA LEU A 218 5.08 4.78 -14.98
C LEU A 218 5.57 3.59 -14.15
N ALA A 219 6.70 3.02 -14.54
CA ALA A 219 7.42 2.13 -13.66
C ALA A 219 8.16 2.97 -12.60
N VAL A 220 8.14 2.52 -11.34
CA VAL A 220 8.87 3.21 -10.25
C VAL A 220 10.35 3.37 -10.60
N ILE A 221 10.90 2.40 -11.33
CA ILE A 221 12.30 2.38 -11.74
C ILE A 221 12.67 3.49 -12.74
N ASP A 222 11.72 3.93 -13.57
CA ASP A 222 11.98 4.96 -14.58
C ASP A 222 12.22 6.32 -13.93
N ALA A 223 11.55 6.60 -12.80
CA ALA A 223 11.80 7.78 -12.00
C ALA A 223 13.24 7.83 -11.44
N TYR A 224 13.81 6.68 -11.09
CA TYR A 224 15.21 6.58 -10.67
C TYR A 224 16.16 6.71 -11.86
N LYS A 225 15.86 6.08 -13.00
CA LYS A 225 16.66 6.19 -14.24
C LYS A 225 16.76 7.62 -14.76
N ALA A 226 15.75 8.46 -14.50
CA ALA A 226 15.78 9.87 -14.88
C ALA A 226 16.89 10.67 -14.16
N ARG A 227 17.34 10.21 -12.98
CA ARG A 227 18.32 10.91 -12.13
C ARG A 227 19.76 10.56 -12.52
N ASP A 228 20.61 11.58 -12.66
CA ASP A 228 21.97 11.40 -13.17
C ASP A 228 22.86 10.50 -12.32
N ILE A 229 22.67 10.45 -11.00
CA ILE A 229 23.42 9.56 -10.12
C ILE A 229 23.17 8.08 -10.45
N PHE A 230 21.92 7.71 -10.73
CA PHE A 230 21.57 6.33 -11.11
C PHE A 230 22.01 5.98 -12.53
N LYS A 231 22.14 6.97 -13.43
CA LYS A 231 22.73 6.76 -14.77
C LYS A 231 24.23 6.47 -14.69
N LYS A 232 24.93 7.07 -13.73
CA LYS A 232 26.38 6.98 -13.58
C LYS A 232 26.80 5.78 -12.72
N ASP A 233 25.99 5.41 -11.73
CA ASP A 233 26.27 4.29 -10.82
C ASP A 233 25.39 3.08 -11.16
N ASN A 234 25.96 2.15 -11.92
CA ASN A 234 25.30 0.90 -12.31
C ASN A 234 24.96 0.00 -11.11
N ASN A 235 25.76 0.00 -10.04
CA ASN A 235 25.47 -0.81 -8.86
C ASN A 235 24.25 -0.27 -8.11
N LEU A 236 24.15 1.05 -7.98
CA LEU A 236 23.01 1.73 -7.41
C LEU A 236 21.73 1.47 -8.23
N MET A 237 21.83 1.53 -9.56
CA MET A 237 20.73 1.20 -10.47
C MET A 237 20.27 -0.26 -10.31
N GLN A 238 21.19 -1.22 -10.29
CA GLN A 238 20.86 -2.64 -10.08
C GLN A 238 20.23 -2.89 -8.70
N MET A 239 20.64 -2.16 -7.67
CA MET A 239 20.03 -2.24 -6.34
C MET A 239 18.58 -1.75 -6.37
N ALA A 240 18.30 -0.64 -7.06
CA ALA A 240 16.94 -0.16 -7.26
C ALA A 240 16.10 -1.16 -8.05
N GLU A 241 16.62 -1.70 -9.16
CA GLU A 241 15.91 -2.69 -9.99
C GLU A 241 15.55 -3.93 -9.20
N LYS A 242 16.50 -4.49 -8.45
CA LYS A 242 16.25 -5.65 -7.57
C LYS A 242 15.20 -5.34 -6.51
N THR A 243 15.21 -4.13 -5.96
CA THR A 243 14.26 -3.70 -4.92
C THR A 243 12.84 -3.62 -5.45
N PHE A 244 12.64 -3.01 -6.63
CA PHE A 244 11.29 -2.79 -7.19
C PHE A 244 10.81 -3.92 -8.10
N SER A 245 11.66 -4.86 -8.48
CA SER A 245 11.25 -6.07 -9.20
C SER A 245 10.93 -7.23 -8.27
N CYS A 246 11.52 -7.25 -7.05
CA CYS A 246 11.35 -8.39 -6.15
C CYS A 246 9.92 -8.59 -5.66
N ASN A 247 9.07 -7.55 -5.68
CA ASN A 247 7.66 -7.66 -5.31
C ASN A 247 6.75 -8.11 -6.47
N VAL A 248 7.21 -8.10 -7.73
CA VAL A 248 6.40 -8.47 -8.92
C VAL A 248 6.78 -9.85 -9.45
N ILE A 249 8.09 -10.12 -9.54
CA ILE A 249 8.63 -11.39 -10.07
C ILE A 249 8.00 -12.63 -9.40
N PRO A 250 7.78 -12.69 -8.07
CA PRO A 250 7.13 -13.85 -7.45
C PRO A 250 5.74 -14.15 -8.01
N PHE A 251 4.95 -13.13 -8.34
CA PHE A 251 3.63 -13.32 -8.97
C PHE A 251 3.77 -13.80 -10.41
N ASN A 252 4.72 -13.26 -11.18
CA ASN A 252 4.99 -13.70 -12.56
C ASN A 252 5.45 -15.17 -12.63
N ASN A 253 6.06 -15.68 -11.58
CA ASN A 253 6.60 -17.04 -11.52
C ASN A 253 5.58 -18.11 -11.09
N ILE A 254 4.38 -17.72 -10.65
CA ILE A 254 3.32 -18.66 -10.28
C ILE A 254 2.57 -19.10 -11.52
N PHE A 255 2.45 -20.42 -11.73
CA PHE A 255 1.77 -21.01 -12.87
C PHE A 255 0.81 -22.14 -12.45
N PRO A 256 -0.48 -22.09 -12.82
CA PRO A 256 -1.18 -21.01 -13.55
C PRO A 256 -1.13 -19.66 -12.83
N GLN A 257 -1.41 -18.56 -13.53
CA GLN A 257 -1.42 -17.21 -12.93
C GLN A 257 -2.37 -17.15 -11.73
N ILE A 258 -2.04 -16.30 -10.76
CA ILE A 258 -2.88 -16.14 -9.56
C ILE A 258 -4.23 -15.50 -9.91
N GLU A 259 -5.32 -16.12 -9.44
CA GLU A 259 -6.68 -15.62 -9.64
C GLU A 259 -7.03 -14.52 -8.63
N ASN A 260 -8.07 -13.73 -8.92
CA ASN A 260 -8.46 -12.62 -8.05
C ASN A 260 -8.92 -13.12 -6.68
N GLU A 261 -9.63 -14.24 -6.66
CA GLU A 261 -10.16 -14.92 -5.49
C GLU A 261 -9.02 -15.42 -4.60
N GLU A 262 -8.02 -16.07 -5.20
CA GLU A 262 -6.81 -16.51 -4.48
C GLU A 262 -6.09 -15.32 -3.85
N PHE A 263 -5.82 -14.27 -4.63
CA PHE A 263 -5.16 -13.08 -4.14
C PHE A 263 -5.96 -12.37 -3.02
N ALA A 264 -7.27 -12.27 -3.19
CA ALA A 264 -8.16 -11.61 -2.23
C ALA A 264 -8.15 -12.30 -0.85
N VAL A 265 -7.94 -13.62 -0.77
CA VAL A 265 -7.83 -14.35 0.51
C VAL A 265 -6.40 -14.30 1.09
N LEU A 266 -5.37 -14.15 0.27
CA LEU A 266 -3.99 -13.97 0.76
C LEU A 266 -3.82 -12.66 1.54
N VAL A 267 -4.52 -11.59 1.14
CA VAL A 267 -4.45 -10.28 1.82
C VAL A 267 -4.86 -10.35 3.31
N PRO A 268 -6.03 -10.89 3.70
CA PRO A 268 -6.39 -11.01 5.11
C PRO A 268 -5.49 -11.98 5.89
N ILE A 269 -4.92 -13.01 5.25
CA ILE A 269 -3.89 -13.87 5.86
C ILE A 269 -2.64 -13.06 6.22
N LEU A 270 -2.20 -12.17 5.32
CA LEU A 270 -1.07 -11.26 5.56
C LEU A 270 -1.40 -10.21 6.63
N CYS A 271 -2.60 -9.61 6.59
CA CYS A 271 -3.04 -8.62 7.58
C CYS A 271 -3.20 -9.19 9.00
N SER A 272 -3.45 -10.49 9.13
CA SER A 272 -3.61 -11.18 10.41
C SER A 272 -2.31 -11.81 10.94
N TYR A 273 -1.16 -11.49 10.35
CA TYR A 273 0.11 -12.10 10.74
C TYR A 273 0.61 -11.59 12.11
N PRO A 274 0.79 -12.45 13.13
CA PRO A 274 1.10 -12.02 14.51
C PRO A 274 2.61 -11.82 14.74
N VAL A 275 3.29 -11.04 13.87
CA VAL A 275 4.74 -10.78 13.97
C VAL A 275 5.13 -9.68 14.93
N VAL A 276 4.18 -8.84 15.32
CA VAL A 276 4.47 -7.61 16.03
C VAL A 276 4.73 -7.93 17.51
N SER A 277 5.98 -7.76 17.94
CA SER A 277 6.42 -8.17 19.28
C SER A 277 5.72 -7.40 20.40
N SER A 278 5.33 -6.15 20.15
CA SER A 278 4.70 -5.24 21.11
C SER A 278 3.21 -5.49 21.30
N LEU A 279 2.59 -6.42 20.56
CA LEU A 279 1.16 -6.72 20.73
C LEU A 279 0.87 -7.37 22.08
N SER A 280 -0.30 -7.05 22.63
CA SER A 280 -0.87 -7.78 23.77
C SER A 280 -1.10 -9.26 23.44
N ASP A 281 -1.13 -10.11 24.47
CA ASP A 281 -1.37 -11.54 24.31
C ASP A 281 -2.77 -11.82 23.73
N TYR A 282 -3.78 -11.04 24.15
CA TYR A 282 -5.12 -11.08 23.56
C TYR A 282 -5.08 -10.81 22.05
N SER A 283 -4.38 -9.75 21.61
CA SER A 283 -4.29 -9.41 20.20
C SER A 283 -3.52 -10.46 19.40
N LYS A 284 -2.47 -11.05 19.96
CA LYS A 284 -1.75 -12.16 19.32
C LYS A 284 -2.68 -13.36 19.13
N GLU A 285 -3.41 -13.76 20.16
CA GLU A 285 -4.36 -14.88 20.09
C GLU A 285 -5.48 -14.63 19.08
N LEU A 286 -6.03 -13.41 19.05
CA LEU A 286 -7.02 -13.00 18.06
C LEU A 286 -6.47 -13.11 16.63
N LEU A 287 -5.27 -12.58 16.38
CA LEU A 287 -4.62 -12.63 15.07
C LEU A 287 -4.31 -14.07 14.63
N TYR A 288 -3.81 -14.94 15.53
CA TYR A 288 -3.62 -16.36 15.24
C TYR A 288 -4.93 -17.06 14.87
N THR A 289 -6.02 -16.76 15.59
CA THR A 289 -7.34 -17.33 15.35
C THR A 289 -7.85 -16.93 13.97
N GLU A 290 -7.75 -15.64 13.63
CA GLU A 290 -8.22 -15.09 12.36
C GLU A 290 -7.34 -15.57 11.18
N GLN A 291 -6.02 -15.64 11.35
CA GLN A 291 -5.12 -16.20 10.35
C GLN A 291 -5.41 -17.69 10.09
N SER A 292 -5.63 -18.48 11.15
CA SER A 292 -6.04 -19.89 11.03
C SER A 292 -7.36 -20.03 10.28
N PHE A 293 -8.30 -19.12 10.53
CA PHE A 293 -9.58 -19.09 9.84
C PHE A 293 -9.42 -18.79 8.34
N TYR A 294 -8.70 -17.72 7.96
CA TYR A 294 -8.50 -17.36 6.55
C TYR A 294 -7.69 -18.40 5.77
N THR A 295 -6.68 -19.01 6.40
CA THR A 295 -5.91 -20.10 5.78
C THR A 295 -6.77 -21.34 5.52
N LYS A 296 -7.69 -21.69 6.43
CA LYS A 296 -8.67 -22.77 6.21
C LYS A 296 -9.64 -22.45 5.08
N ILE A 297 -10.13 -21.20 4.99
CA ILE A 297 -10.97 -20.76 3.86
C ILE A 297 -10.21 -20.95 2.55
N PHE A 298 -8.95 -20.51 2.50
CA PHE A 298 -8.15 -20.56 1.29
C PHE A 298 -7.91 -22.00 0.83
N LEU A 299 -7.47 -22.88 1.74
CA LEU A 299 -7.24 -24.27 1.42
C LEU A 299 -8.53 -24.96 0.92
N LYS A 300 -9.66 -24.75 1.60
CA LYS A 300 -10.95 -25.32 1.17
C LYS A 300 -11.37 -24.82 -0.21
N HIS A 301 -11.18 -23.53 -0.49
CA HIS A 301 -11.49 -22.95 -1.80
C HIS A 301 -10.68 -23.63 -2.91
N LEU A 302 -9.37 -23.78 -2.70
CA LEU A 302 -8.48 -24.42 -3.66
C LEU A 302 -8.77 -25.92 -3.84
N GLN A 303 -9.03 -26.64 -2.75
CA GLN A 303 -9.37 -28.07 -2.82
C GLN A 303 -10.72 -28.30 -3.50
N PHE A 304 -11.69 -27.41 -3.29
CA PHE A 304 -12.97 -27.47 -4.00
C PHE A 304 -12.80 -27.27 -5.51
N GLN A 305 -11.94 -26.33 -5.94
CA GLN A 305 -11.73 -26.04 -7.37
C GLN A 305 -10.81 -27.04 -8.07
N LEU A 306 -9.74 -27.50 -7.41
CA LEU A 306 -8.64 -28.24 -8.04
C LEU A 306 -8.54 -29.71 -7.58
N GLY A 307 -9.31 -30.10 -6.56
CA GLY A 307 -9.17 -31.37 -5.85
C GLY A 307 -8.10 -31.33 -4.74
N ASP A 308 -8.11 -32.31 -3.85
CA ASP A 308 -7.34 -32.28 -2.59
C ASP A 308 -5.83 -32.04 -2.77
N VAL A 309 -5.20 -32.83 -3.64
CA VAL A 309 -3.73 -32.83 -3.84
C VAL A 309 -3.28 -31.57 -4.58
N LYS A 310 -3.94 -31.23 -5.68
CA LYS A 310 -3.61 -30.04 -6.48
C LYS A 310 -3.92 -28.76 -5.72
N GLY A 311 -5.04 -28.72 -4.99
CA GLY A 311 -5.41 -27.60 -4.13
C GLY A 311 -4.40 -27.37 -3.01
N ALA A 312 -3.93 -28.43 -2.34
CA ALA A 312 -2.88 -28.31 -1.32
C ALA A 312 -1.54 -27.85 -1.90
N THR A 313 -1.18 -28.31 -3.11
CA THR A 313 0.04 -27.87 -3.82
C THR A 313 -0.05 -26.38 -4.15
N ARG A 314 -1.18 -25.96 -4.73
CA ARG A 314 -1.46 -24.56 -5.06
C ARG A 314 -1.46 -23.66 -3.83
N TYR A 315 -2.03 -24.15 -2.72
CA TYR A 315 -2.01 -23.45 -1.44
C TYR A 315 -0.58 -23.15 -0.99
N ALA A 316 0.31 -24.16 -1.02
CA ALA A 316 1.71 -23.99 -0.63
C ALA A 316 2.45 -22.98 -1.53
N GLU A 317 2.20 -22.99 -2.84
CA GLU A 317 2.76 -22.01 -3.78
C GLU A 317 2.33 -20.58 -3.45
N CYS A 318 1.03 -20.36 -3.26
CA CYS A 318 0.47 -19.05 -2.94
C CYS A 318 0.92 -18.54 -1.57
N MET A 319 1.03 -19.41 -0.56
CA MET A 319 1.52 -19.03 0.77
C MET A 319 2.97 -18.52 0.74
N ARG A 320 3.82 -19.00 -0.18
CA ARG A 320 5.18 -18.46 -0.34
C ARG A 320 5.20 -16.99 -0.73
N LEU A 321 4.15 -16.47 -1.37
CA LEU A 321 4.06 -15.04 -1.69
C LEU A 321 3.96 -14.17 -0.43
N ILE A 322 3.35 -14.69 0.64
CA ILE A 322 3.23 -14.00 1.93
C ILE A 322 4.63 -13.73 2.51
N ASP A 323 5.49 -14.75 2.53
CA ASP A 323 6.88 -14.60 2.97
C ASP A 323 7.65 -13.62 2.09
N GLN A 324 7.42 -13.65 0.77
CA GLN A 324 8.03 -12.70 -0.15
C GLN A 324 7.62 -11.26 0.17
N ALA A 325 6.40 -10.99 0.63
CA ALA A 325 5.98 -9.64 1.02
C ALA A 325 6.90 -9.03 2.09
N PHE A 326 7.24 -9.81 3.13
CA PHE A 326 8.16 -9.37 4.19
C PHE A 326 9.59 -9.18 3.68
N ILE A 327 10.08 -10.09 2.85
CA ILE A 327 11.41 -9.99 2.23
C ILE A 327 11.51 -8.73 1.38
N CYS A 328 10.49 -8.47 0.55
CA CYS A 328 10.43 -7.28 -0.31
C CYS A 328 10.38 -6.00 0.50
N ASN A 329 9.56 -5.96 1.56
CA ASN A 329 9.48 -4.81 2.45
C ASN A 329 10.82 -4.50 3.12
N ARG A 330 11.54 -5.54 3.59
CA ARG A 330 12.88 -5.37 4.15
C ARG A 330 13.88 -4.83 3.12
N LYS A 331 13.84 -5.34 1.88
CA LYS A 331 14.70 -4.82 0.79
C LYS A 331 14.40 -3.35 0.48
N TYR A 332 13.12 -3.01 0.36
CA TYR A 332 12.68 -1.63 0.17
C TYR A 332 13.18 -0.72 1.28
N PHE A 333 13.01 -1.14 2.54
CA PHE A 333 13.49 -0.39 3.70
C PHE A 333 15.01 -0.15 3.67
N LEU A 334 15.78 -1.21 3.42
CA LEU A 334 17.24 -1.12 3.34
C LEU A 334 17.68 -0.21 2.20
N PHE A 335 17.00 -0.26 1.05
CA PHE A 335 17.27 0.63 -0.07
C PHE A 335 17.02 2.10 0.31
N VAL A 336 15.86 2.42 0.90
CA VAL A 336 15.56 3.79 1.35
C VAL A 336 16.56 4.28 2.40
N ALA A 337 16.85 3.46 3.41
CA ALA A 337 17.83 3.79 4.45
C ALA A 337 19.23 4.04 3.86
N TYR A 338 19.63 3.27 2.84
CA TYR A 338 20.89 3.50 2.13
C TYR A 338 20.90 4.86 1.42
N LEU A 339 19.82 5.20 0.69
CA LEU A 339 19.71 6.50 0.02
C LEU A 339 19.80 7.65 1.01
N GLU A 340 19.11 7.55 2.15
CA GLU A 340 19.08 8.60 3.18
C GLU A 340 20.42 8.73 3.91
N THR A 341 21.13 7.63 4.17
CA THR A 341 22.35 7.65 4.99
C THR A 341 23.59 8.04 4.20
N PHE A 342 23.69 7.59 2.94
CA PHE A 342 24.92 7.70 2.16
C PHE A 342 24.84 8.71 1.02
N LEU A 343 23.63 9.06 0.57
CA LEU A 343 23.43 9.94 -0.59
C LEU A 343 22.64 11.22 -0.24
N GLY A 344 22.08 11.30 0.97
CA GLY A 344 21.38 12.45 1.51
C GLY A 344 22.24 13.33 2.39
#